data_AF-D2U3P1-F1
#
_entry.id   AF-D2U3P1-F1
#
_cell.length_a   1.000
_cell.length_b   1.000
_cell.length_c   1.000
_cell.angle_alpha   90.00
_cell.angle_beta   90.00
_cell.angle_gamma   90.00
#
_symmetry.space_group_name_H-M   'P 1'
#
loop_
_entity.id
_entity.type
_entity.pdbx_description
1 polymer ?
#
loop_
_entity_poly.entity_id
_entity_poly.type
_entity_poly.pdbx_seq_one_letter_code
_entity_poly.pdbx_strand_id
1 'polypeptide(L)'
;MTTKQTTIYEDADEKSKIIGFLSANLRSPVLNRIAKNVKHNSSSLNSWFIIDLGGRLAFIDGQDVSLDKGIPILTYHHLLPDNENKLFRHTSTTTSVAAFKAQMDYLKQADYQTITLDEVDGYLKKKINLPGKVVSITFDDGLKSVYRYAYPILKAHGQVATLFVISSRIKFHCHRSCKTDPLTII
;
A
#
# COMPACT_ATOMS: atom_id res chain seq x y z
N MET A 1 2.41 -6.77 -12.54
CA MET A 1 2.28 -5.30 -12.58
C MET A 1 2.54 -4.83 -13.99
N THR A 2 1.75 -3.90 -14.52
CA THR A 2 1.99 -3.30 -15.83
C THR A 2 3.06 -2.23 -15.73
N THR A 3 4.08 -2.28 -16.59
CA THR A 3 5.16 -1.27 -16.67
C THR A 3 4.97 -0.29 -17.83
N LYS A 4 4.12 -0.67 -18.77
CA LYS A 4 3.66 0.11 -19.93
C LYS A 4 2.17 -0.18 -20.11
N GLN A 5 1.53 0.45 -21.10
CA GLN A 5 0.20 0.04 -21.51
C GLN A 5 0.24 -1.43 -21.98
N THR A 6 -0.59 -2.28 -21.38
CA THR A 6 -0.59 -3.74 -21.61
C THR A 6 -1.89 -4.14 -22.29
N THR A 7 -1.78 -4.89 -23.39
CA THR A 7 -2.92 -5.38 -24.16
C THR A 7 -3.65 -6.48 -23.40
N ILE A 8 -4.99 -6.47 -23.49
CA ILE A 8 -5.87 -7.49 -22.93
C ILE A 8 -6.50 -8.29 -24.07
N TYR A 9 -6.34 -9.60 -24.00
CA TYR A 9 -6.80 -10.56 -24.99
C TYR A 9 -8.01 -11.35 -24.51
N GLU A 10 -8.87 -11.75 -25.46
CA GLU A 10 -10.03 -12.62 -25.23
C GLU A 10 -9.62 -14.04 -24.85
N ASP A 11 -8.52 -14.54 -25.44
CA ASP A 11 -7.97 -15.87 -25.19
C ASP A 11 -6.46 -15.81 -24.92
N ALA A 12 -5.90 -16.93 -24.44
CA ALA A 12 -4.47 -17.15 -24.26
C ALA A 12 -3.71 -17.32 -25.61
N ASP A 13 -3.94 -16.41 -26.55
CA ASP A 13 -3.33 -16.36 -27.88
C ASP A 13 -3.15 -14.89 -28.31
N GLU A 14 -1.95 -14.54 -28.79
CA GLU A 14 -1.60 -13.20 -29.27
C GLU A 14 -2.39 -12.80 -30.54
N LYS A 15 -2.93 -13.79 -31.25
CA LYS A 15 -3.81 -13.59 -32.42
C LYS A 15 -5.28 -13.46 -32.04
N SER A 16 -5.64 -13.68 -30.77
CA SER A 16 -7.02 -13.54 -30.33
C SER A 16 -7.46 -12.08 -30.33
N LYS A 17 -8.78 -11.88 -30.21
CA LYS A 17 -9.37 -10.55 -30.19
C LYS A 17 -8.83 -9.72 -29.02
N ILE A 18 -8.42 -8.49 -29.31
CA ILE A 18 -8.10 -7.49 -28.29
C ILE A 18 -9.42 -6.96 -27.72
N ILE A 19 -9.57 -7.05 -26.39
CA ILE A 19 -10.79 -6.61 -25.69
C ILE A 19 -10.56 -5.35 -24.84
N GLY A 20 -9.31 -4.90 -24.70
CA GLY A 20 -8.99 -3.66 -24.01
C GLY A 20 -7.51 -3.50 -23.71
N PHE A 21 -7.21 -2.51 -22.87
CA PHE A 21 -5.85 -2.20 -22.42
C PHE A 21 -5.86 -1.89 -20.93
N LEU A 22 -4.82 -2.33 -20.23
CA LEU A 22 -4.50 -1.87 -18.88
C LEU A 22 -3.50 -0.71 -19.00
N SER A 23 -3.73 0.36 -18.22
CA SER A 23 -2.76 1.44 -18.07
C SER A 23 -1.45 0.93 -17.47
N ALA A 24 -0.36 1.66 -17.70
CA ALA A 24 0.90 1.44 -16.98
C ALA A 24 0.74 1.70 -15.48
N ASN A 25 1.69 1.21 -14.67
CA ASN A 25 1.70 1.39 -13.22
C ASN A 25 0.44 0.82 -12.55
N LEU A 26 -0.06 -0.32 -13.03
CA LEU A 26 -1.20 -1.01 -12.45
C LEU A 26 -0.78 -2.35 -11.87
N ARG A 27 -1.27 -2.60 -10.66
CA ARG A 27 -1.14 -3.84 -9.93
C ARG A 27 -2.52 -4.51 -9.93
N SER A 28 -2.69 -5.48 -10.81
CA SER A 28 -3.93 -6.24 -10.99
C SER A 28 -3.80 -7.65 -10.38
N PRO A 29 -4.79 -8.11 -9.60
CA PRO A 29 -4.83 -9.48 -9.10
C PRO A 29 -4.86 -10.50 -10.24
N VAL A 30 -3.94 -11.47 -10.19
CA VAL A 30 -3.91 -12.59 -11.12
C VAL A 30 -4.76 -13.73 -10.56
N LEU A 31 -5.68 -14.25 -11.36
CA LEU A 31 -6.50 -15.41 -11.02
C LEU A 31 -5.70 -16.70 -11.16
N ASN A 32 -5.03 -16.87 -12.31
CA ASN A 32 -4.24 -18.05 -12.63
C ASN A 32 -3.14 -17.73 -13.67
N ARG A 33 -2.22 -18.66 -13.89
CA ARG A 33 -1.15 -18.58 -14.90
C ARG A 33 -1.19 -19.82 -15.79
N ILE A 34 -1.11 -19.62 -17.11
CA ILE A 34 -0.98 -20.68 -18.10
C ILE A 34 0.40 -20.56 -18.74
N ALA A 35 1.23 -21.60 -18.66
CA ALA A 35 2.52 -21.60 -19.33
C ALA A 35 2.34 -21.57 -20.86
N LYS A 36 3.10 -20.74 -21.56
CA LYS A 36 3.18 -20.84 -23.02
C LYS A 36 3.96 -22.13 -23.35
N ASN A 37 3.46 -22.92 -24.31
CA ASN A 37 4.12 -24.16 -24.75
C ASN A 37 5.43 -23.83 -25.50
N VAL A 38 6.50 -23.56 -24.76
CA VAL A 38 7.82 -23.29 -25.32
C VAL A 38 8.77 -24.39 -24.91
N LYS A 39 9.21 -25.16 -25.92
CA LYS A 39 10.40 -26.01 -25.81
C LYS A 39 11.58 -25.07 -25.51
N HIS A 40 12.18 -25.17 -24.34
CA HIS A 40 13.48 -24.57 -23.94
C HIS A 40 13.55 -23.19 -23.26
N ASN A 41 12.54 -22.68 -22.55
CA ASN A 41 12.85 -21.64 -21.55
C ASN A 41 11.87 -21.57 -20.38
N SER A 42 12.40 -21.80 -19.17
CA SER A 42 11.69 -21.92 -17.90
C SER A 42 11.53 -20.57 -17.17
N SER A 43 11.31 -19.48 -17.90
CA SER A 43 11.05 -18.16 -17.28
C SER A 43 9.55 -17.99 -17.01
N SER A 44 9.19 -17.55 -15.81
CA SER A 44 7.79 -17.34 -15.39
C SER A 44 7.05 -16.27 -16.21
N LEU A 45 7.76 -15.46 -16.98
CA LEU A 45 7.23 -14.43 -17.88
C LEU A 45 6.79 -14.99 -19.24
N ASN A 46 7.17 -16.23 -19.56
CA ASN A 46 6.69 -16.93 -20.74
C ASN A 46 5.37 -17.64 -20.47
N SER A 47 4.37 -16.87 -20.06
CA SER A 47 3.07 -17.37 -19.60
C SER A 47 1.99 -16.36 -19.91
N TRP A 48 0.77 -16.85 -20.05
CA TRP A 48 -0.44 -16.04 -19.99
C TRP A 48 -0.88 -15.90 -18.54
N PHE A 49 -1.23 -14.68 -18.14
CA PHE A 49 -1.87 -14.43 -16.85
C PHE A 49 -3.36 -14.18 -17.07
N ILE A 50 -4.18 -14.89 -16.30
CA ILE A 50 -5.62 -14.75 -16.32
C ILE A 50 -6.03 -13.70 -15.29
N ILE A 51 -6.80 -12.72 -15.70
CA ILE A 51 -7.37 -11.67 -14.84
C ILE A 51 -8.89 -11.68 -14.92
N ASP A 52 -9.54 -11.14 -13.89
CA ASP A 52 -10.96 -10.80 -13.94
C ASP A 52 -11.12 -9.36 -14.44
N LEU A 53 -11.86 -9.19 -15.54
CA LEU A 53 -12.24 -7.89 -16.07
C LEU A 53 -13.75 -7.76 -16.07
N GLY A 54 -14.31 -7.34 -14.92
CA GLY A 54 -15.75 -7.08 -14.78
C GLY A 54 -16.61 -8.34 -14.84
N GLY A 55 -16.15 -9.46 -14.26
CA GLY A 55 -16.82 -10.76 -14.28
C GLY A 55 -16.48 -11.61 -15.50
N ARG A 56 -15.56 -11.15 -16.36
CA ARG A 56 -15.13 -11.84 -17.57
C ARG A 56 -13.65 -12.18 -17.48
N LEU A 57 -13.32 -13.44 -17.78
CA LEU A 57 -11.93 -13.87 -17.88
C LEU A 57 -11.26 -13.18 -19.07
N ALA A 58 -10.05 -12.70 -18.83
CA ALA A 58 -9.23 -12.04 -19.83
C ALA A 58 -7.76 -12.41 -19.64
N PHE A 59 -6.97 -12.26 -20.70
CA PHE A 59 -5.59 -12.75 -20.74
C PHE A 59 -4.62 -11.60 -21.02
N ILE A 60 -3.52 -11.58 -20.27
CA ILE A 60 -2.41 -10.66 -20.50
C ILE A 60 -1.13 -11.46 -20.71
N ASP A 61 -0.29 -11.01 -21.64
CA ASP A 61 1.00 -11.63 -21.89
C ASP A 61 1.98 -11.32 -20.75
N GLY A 62 2.61 -12.35 -20.20
CA GLY A 62 3.65 -12.23 -19.19
C GLY A 62 4.85 -11.39 -19.63
N GLN A 63 5.10 -11.25 -20.93
CA GLN A 63 6.17 -10.40 -21.47
C GLN A 63 5.91 -8.89 -21.29
N ASP A 64 4.64 -8.49 -21.12
CA ASP A 64 4.24 -7.08 -20.99
C ASP A 64 4.08 -6.64 -19.53
N VAL A 65 4.39 -7.51 -18.58
CA VAL A 65 4.25 -7.26 -17.15
C VAL A 65 5.51 -7.63 -16.39
N SER A 66 5.63 -7.07 -15.19
CA SER A 66 6.63 -7.46 -14.20
C SER A 66 6.00 -8.28 -13.06
N LEU A 67 6.82 -9.15 -12.47
CA LEU A 67 6.44 -9.84 -11.24
C LEU A 67 6.20 -8.82 -10.12
N ASP A 68 5.12 -9.04 -9.41
CA ASP A 68 4.80 -8.32 -8.19
C ASP A 68 5.73 -8.79 -7.04
N LYS A 69 6.51 -7.85 -6.46
CA LYS A 69 7.45 -8.12 -5.36
C LYS A 69 6.86 -7.91 -3.96
N GLY A 70 5.55 -7.76 -3.85
CA GLY A 70 4.84 -7.42 -2.61
C GLY A 70 4.60 -5.92 -2.43
N ILE A 71 3.82 -5.59 -1.41
CA ILE A 71 3.52 -4.21 -0.99
C ILE A 71 4.36 -3.91 0.25
N PRO A 72 5.24 -2.90 0.24
CA PRO A 72 5.97 -2.49 1.44
C PRO A 72 5.00 -1.95 2.50
N ILE A 73 5.19 -2.39 3.75
CA ILE A 73 4.52 -1.85 4.93
C ILE A 73 5.61 -1.27 5.82
N LEU A 74 5.60 0.05 5.97
CA LEU A 74 6.56 0.79 6.81
C LEU A 74 5.96 0.96 8.20
N THR A 75 6.71 0.58 9.23
CA THR A 75 6.25 0.65 10.62
C THR A 75 7.08 1.64 11.43
N TYR A 76 6.38 2.58 12.05
CA TYR A 76 6.92 3.61 12.94
C TYR A 76 6.29 3.46 14.32
N HIS A 77 6.92 4.05 15.34
CA HIS A 77 6.37 4.04 16.70
C HIS A 77 6.43 5.45 17.30
N HIS A 78 7.65 5.91 17.63
CA HIS A 78 7.86 7.19 18.29
C HIS A 78 8.52 8.19 17.34
N LEU A 79 8.01 9.43 17.30
CA LEU A 79 8.63 10.55 16.62
C LEU A 79 9.06 11.64 17.61
N LEU A 80 10.31 12.06 17.55
CA LEU A 80 10.82 13.15 18.38
C LEU A 80 11.73 14.09 17.57
N PRO A 81 11.60 15.42 17.72
CA PRO A 81 12.63 16.36 17.30
C PRO A 81 13.96 16.06 18.01
N ASP A 82 15.10 16.29 17.36
CA ASP A 82 16.42 15.94 17.91
C ASP A 82 16.73 16.66 19.24
N ASN A 83 16.21 17.87 19.42
CA ASN A 83 16.32 18.64 20.66
C ASN A 83 15.43 18.09 21.80
N GLU A 84 14.33 17.41 21.47
CA GLU A 84 13.44 16.74 22.43
C GLU A 84 13.88 15.27 22.69
N ASN A 85 14.61 14.66 21.75
CA ASN A 85 15.09 13.29 21.87
C ASN A 85 16.32 13.19 22.79
N LYS A 86 16.11 13.30 24.11
CA LYS A 86 17.19 13.17 25.11
C LYS A 86 17.41 11.72 25.55
N LEU A 87 16.33 10.93 25.62
CA LEU A 87 16.32 9.60 26.25
C LEU A 87 16.30 8.43 25.26
N PHE A 88 16.00 8.67 23.97
CA PHE A 88 15.73 7.60 23.00
C PHE A 88 16.64 7.67 21.75
N ARG A 89 17.82 8.31 21.87
CA ARG A 89 18.75 8.52 20.73
C ARG A 89 19.30 7.24 20.10
N HIS A 90 19.29 6.13 20.85
CA HIS A 90 19.79 4.84 20.39
C HIS A 90 18.70 3.76 20.41
N THR A 91 17.43 4.16 20.47
CA THR A 91 16.30 3.25 20.44
C THR A 91 15.83 3.07 19.00
N SER A 92 15.83 1.83 18.51
CA SER A 92 15.45 1.49 17.13
C SER A 92 14.01 1.89 16.76
N THR A 93 13.14 2.09 17.75
CA THR A 93 11.73 2.46 17.55
C THR A 93 11.47 3.98 17.59
N THR A 94 12.51 4.81 17.74
CA THR A 94 12.38 6.27 17.69
C THR A 94 12.96 6.83 16.40
N THR A 95 12.14 7.53 15.62
CA THR A 95 12.52 8.21 14.39
C THR A 95 12.56 9.72 14.62
N SER A 96 13.58 10.40 14.10
CA SER A 96 13.59 11.86 14.18
C SER A 96 12.53 12.46 13.26
N VAL A 97 11.95 13.60 13.66
CA VAL A 97 10.95 14.29 12.83
C VAL A 97 11.54 14.68 11.47
N ALA A 98 12.81 15.07 11.42
CA ALA A 98 13.51 15.39 10.18
C ALA A 98 13.64 14.16 9.26
N ALA A 99 14.01 12.99 9.81
CA ALA A 99 14.12 11.76 9.03
C ALA A 99 12.76 11.30 8.50
N PHE A 100 11.72 11.34 9.34
CA PHE A 100 10.37 10.99 8.91
C PHE A 100 9.90 11.92 7.77
N LYS A 101 10.10 13.24 7.91
CA LYS A 101 9.78 14.19 6.84
C LYS A 101 10.51 13.85 5.54
N ALA A 102 11.82 13.61 5.60
CA ALA A 102 12.61 13.27 4.41
C ALA A 102 12.12 11.98 3.72
N GLN A 103 11.68 10.99 4.50
CA GLN A 103 11.08 9.76 3.97
C GLN A 103 9.74 10.04 3.28
N MET A 104 8.88 10.88 3.86
CA MET A 104 7.60 11.26 3.26
C MET A 104 7.79 12.09 1.98
N ASP A 105 8.75 13.02 2.00
CA ASP A 105 9.17 13.80 0.83
C ASP A 105 9.64 12.85 -0.29
N TYR A 106 10.48 11.86 0.04
CA TYR A 106 10.96 10.86 -0.92
C TYR A 106 9.81 10.06 -1.54
N LEU A 107 8.87 9.54 -0.73
CA LEU A 107 7.73 8.79 -1.24
C LEU A 107 6.94 9.63 -2.25
N LYS A 108 6.68 10.91 -1.93
CA LYS A 108 5.98 11.83 -2.83
C LYS A 108 6.75 12.08 -4.13
N GLN A 109 8.05 12.36 -4.04
CA GLN A 109 8.90 12.65 -5.20
C GLN A 109 9.11 11.43 -6.11
N ALA A 110 9.16 10.23 -5.52
CA ALA A 110 9.30 8.97 -6.26
C ALA A 110 7.96 8.42 -6.80
N ASP A 111 6.87 9.17 -6.64
CA ASP A 111 5.51 8.82 -7.11
C ASP A 111 4.94 7.57 -6.43
N TYR A 112 5.21 7.41 -5.13
CA TYR A 112 4.51 6.44 -4.30
C TYR A 112 3.21 7.01 -3.77
N GLN A 113 2.14 6.23 -3.90
CA GLN A 113 0.89 6.48 -3.21
C GLN A 113 0.86 5.72 -1.89
N THR A 114 0.54 6.41 -0.81
CA THR A 114 0.25 5.76 0.47
C THR A 114 -1.15 5.17 0.44
N ILE A 115 -1.30 3.93 0.89
CA ILE A 115 -2.59 3.22 0.95
C ILE A 115 -2.89 2.73 2.37
N THR A 116 -4.16 2.50 2.64
CA THR A 116 -4.68 1.93 3.89
C THR A 116 -4.47 0.42 3.92
N LEU A 117 -4.54 -0.19 5.11
CA LEU A 117 -4.52 -1.65 5.23
C LEU A 117 -5.78 -2.32 4.67
N ASP A 118 -6.92 -1.62 4.64
CA ASP A 118 -8.14 -2.12 3.98
C ASP A 118 -7.96 -2.25 2.47
N GLU A 119 -7.25 -1.30 1.84
CA GLU A 119 -6.88 -1.41 0.43
C GLU A 119 -5.88 -2.55 0.19
N VAL A 120 -4.92 -2.76 1.10
CA VAL A 120 -4.03 -3.94 1.05
C VAL A 120 -4.83 -5.24 1.13
N ASP A 121 -5.75 -5.36 2.09
CA ASP A 121 -6.62 -6.53 2.25
C ASP A 121 -7.50 -6.75 1.02
N GLY A 122 -8.10 -5.69 0.48
CA GLY A 122 -8.87 -5.72 -0.75
C GLY A 122 -8.06 -6.28 -1.93
N TYR A 123 -6.81 -5.85 -2.08
CA TYR A 123 -5.92 -6.34 -3.13
C TYR A 123 -5.56 -7.82 -2.93
N LEU A 124 -5.20 -8.22 -1.71
CA LEU A 124 -4.88 -9.61 -1.38
C LEU A 124 -6.07 -10.54 -1.60
N LYS A 125 -7.30 -10.05 -1.36
CA LYS A 125 -8.55 -10.76 -1.64
C LYS A 125 -9.00 -10.68 -3.10
N LYS A 126 -8.16 -10.12 -3.99
CA LYS A 126 -8.42 -9.94 -5.42
C LYS A 126 -9.66 -9.11 -5.74
N LYS A 127 -10.07 -8.21 -4.84
CA LYS A 127 -11.28 -7.39 -4.97
C LYS A 127 -11.04 -6.03 -5.62
N ILE A 128 -9.81 -5.52 -5.52
CA ILE A 128 -9.44 -4.23 -6.09
C ILE A 128 -8.10 -4.33 -6.83
N ASN A 129 -7.89 -3.41 -7.76
CA ASN A 129 -6.57 -3.13 -8.32
C ASN A 129 -5.91 -2.03 -7.49
N LEU A 130 -4.58 -1.99 -7.50
CA LEU A 130 -3.80 -0.90 -6.90
C LEU A 130 -2.90 -0.23 -7.95
N PRO A 131 -2.48 1.02 -7.73
CA PRO A 131 -1.31 1.55 -8.43
C PRO A 131 -0.09 0.66 -8.19
N GLY A 132 0.86 0.68 -9.12
CA GLY A 132 2.07 -0.15 -9.04
C GLY A 132 3.01 0.32 -7.93
N LYS A 133 3.16 1.63 -7.76
CA LYS A 133 3.94 2.26 -6.70
C LYS A 133 3.06 2.62 -5.51
N VAL A 134 2.87 1.66 -4.63
CA VAL A 134 2.12 1.84 -3.37
C VAL A 134 2.96 1.45 -2.17
N VAL A 135 2.66 2.07 -1.04
CA VAL A 135 3.24 1.75 0.27
C VAL A 135 2.19 1.94 1.36
N SER A 136 2.17 1.09 2.38
CA SER A 136 1.36 1.32 3.58
C SER A 136 2.25 1.86 4.70
N ILE A 137 1.75 2.85 5.44
CA ILE A 137 2.43 3.42 6.60
C ILE A 137 1.63 3.05 7.84
N THR A 138 2.33 2.54 8.85
CA THR A 138 1.74 2.10 10.12
C THR A 138 2.46 2.76 11.30
N PHE A 139 1.70 3.08 12.35
CA PHE A 139 2.20 3.56 13.63
C PHE A 139 1.69 2.66 14.74
N ASP A 140 2.59 2.13 15.56
CA ASP A 140 2.25 1.28 16.70
C ASP A 140 2.22 2.09 18.01
N ASP A 141 1.78 1.45 19.10
CA ASP A 141 1.72 1.96 20.48
C ASP A 141 0.70 3.07 20.80
N GLY A 142 0.20 3.81 19.81
CA GLY A 142 -0.74 4.92 20.05
C GLY A 142 -0.10 6.14 20.72
N LEU A 143 1.18 6.42 20.46
CA LEU A 143 1.91 7.52 21.10
C LEU A 143 1.45 8.90 20.62
N LYS A 144 1.32 9.85 21.56
CA LYS A 144 0.92 11.26 21.28
C LYS A 144 1.85 11.97 20.29
N SER A 145 3.10 11.54 20.20
CA SER A 145 4.09 12.03 19.24
C SER A 145 3.65 11.86 17.79
N VAL A 146 2.92 10.80 17.46
CA VAL A 146 2.38 10.57 16.11
C VAL A 146 1.44 11.70 15.71
N TYR A 147 0.46 12.02 16.58
CA TYR A 147 -0.43 13.16 16.36
C TYR A 147 0.32 14.49 16.31
N ARG A 148 1.27 14.69 17.23
CA ARG A 148 2.00 15.97 17.36
C ARG A 148 2.92 16.24 16.16
N TYR A 149 3.59 15.23 15.62
CA TYR A 149 4.64 15.42 14.61
C TYR A 149 4.40 14.71 13.28
N ALA A 150 3.90 13.47 13.27
CA ALA A 150 3.71 12.73 12.02
C ALA A 150 2.49 13.23 11.24
N TYR A 151 1.36 13.40 11.93
CA TYR A 151 0.09 13.83 11.33
C TYR A 151 0.18 15.11 10.48
N PRO A 152 0.77 16.24 10.95
CA PRO A 152 0.88 17.43 10.12
C PRO A 152 1.75 17.22 8.87
N ILE A 153 2.78 16.38 8.95
CA ILE A 153 3.63 16.04 7.79
C ILE A 153 2.84 15.22 6.78
N LEU A 154 2.16 14.16 7.22
CA LEU A 154 1.32 13.32 6.36
C LEU A 154 0.22 14.14 5.67
N LYS A 155 -0.46 15.01 6.44
CA LYS A 155 -1.50 15.90 5.93
C LYS A 155 -0.96 16.85 4.85
N ALA A 156 0.22 17.43 5.05
CA ALA A 156 0.85 18.31 4.06
C ALA A 156 1.19 17.58 2.74
N HIS A 157 1.42 16.27 2.78
CA HIS A 157 1.72 15.45 1.59
C HIS A 157 0.50 14.82 0.93
N GLY A 158 -0.68 14.91 1.57
CA GLY A 158 -1.87 14.14 1.18
C GLY A 158 -1.67 12.63 1.36
N GLN A 159 -0.86 12.24 2.33
CA GLN A 159 -0.53 10.85 2.63
C GLN A 159 -1.39 10.31 3.76
N VAL A 160 -1.71 9.02 3.70
CA VAL A 160 -2.50 8.29 4.70
C VAL A 160 -1.63 7.28 5.44
N ALA A 161 -2.02 6.97 6.68
CA ALA A 161 -1.36 5.97 7.51
C ALA A 161 -2.37 5.30 8.44
N THR A 162 -2.03 4.11 8.93
CA THR A 162 -2.81 3.37 9.92
C THR A 162 -2.18 3.53 11.31
N LEU A 163 -2.99 3.75 12.35
CA LEU A 163 -2.54 3.84 13.74
C LEU A 163 -3.08 2.67 14.55
N PHE A 164 -2.21 1.83 15.09
CA PHE A 164 -2.54 0.77 16.03
C PHE A 164 -2.42 1.27 17.46
N VAL A 165 -3.58 1.46 18.10
CA VAL A 165 -3.64 2.02 19.46
C VAL A 165 -3.79 0.91 20.50
N ILE A 166 -2.92 0.93 21.51
CA ILE A 166 -3.08 0.08 22.70
C ILE A 166 -4.19 0.68 23.56
N SER A 167 -5.40 0.13 23.45
CA SER A 167 -6.62 0.67 24.07
C SER A 167 -6.51 0.83 25.59
N SER A 168 -5.81 -0.07 26.28
CA SER A 168 -5.60 0.00 27.74
C SER A 168 -4.75 1.19 28.19
N ARG A 169 -4.01 1.85 27.29
CA ARG A 169 -3.23 3.06 27.57
C ARG A 169 -4.01 4.35 27.33
N ILE A 170 -5.22 4.26 26.76
CA ILE A 170 -6.08 5.44 26.56
C ILE A 170 -6.70 5.84 27.89
N LYS A 171 -6.39 7.06 28.34
CA LYS A 171 -7.00 7.62 29.56
C LYS A 171 -8.40 8.13 29.23
N PHE A 172 -9.42 7.38 29.64
CA PHE A 172 -10.79 7.89 29.71
C PHE A 172 -10.93 8.79 30.93
N HIS A 173 -11.07 10.10 30.72
CA HIS A 173 -11.52 10.98 31.80
C HIS A 173 -13.04 10.85 31.88
N CYS A 174 -13.52 9.94 32.74
CA CYS A 174 -14.91 9.95 33.14
C CYS A 174 -15.14 11.17 34.03
N HIS A 175 -15.60 12.28 33.46
CA HIS A 175 -16.16 13.35 34.26
C HIS A 175 -17.43 12.79 34.92
N ARG A 176 -17.44 12.75 36.26
CA ARG A 176 -18.61 12.32 37.05
C ARG A 176 -19.88 12.97 36.46
N SER A 177 -20.82 12.12 36.02
CA SER A 177 -22.04 12.40 35.24
C SER A 177 -21.93 12.17 33.71
N CYS A 178 -21.64 10.94 33.28
CA CYS A 178 -21.96 10.52 31.91
C CYS A 178 -23.46 10.20 31.80
N LYS A 179 -24.27 11.18 31.38
CA LYS A 179 -25.40 10.89 30.51
C LYS A 179 -24.84 10.68 29.11
N THR A 180 -25.26 9.60 28.46
CA THR A 180 -24.78 9.18 27.15
C THR A 180 -25.20 10.20 26.08
N ASP A 181 -24.23 10.91 25.51
CA ASP A 181 -24.34 11.48 24.17
C ASP A 181 -23.21 10.91 23.30
N PRO A 182 -23.51 10.49 22.05
CA PRO A 182 -22.57 9.77 21.20
C PRO A 182 -21.47 10.73 20.71
N LEU A 183 -20.25 10.50 21.17
CA LEU A 183 -19.07 11.31 20.84
C LEU A 183 -18.67 11.16 19.37
N THR A 184 -18.66 12.30 18.67
CA THR A 184 -17.88 12.57 17.46
C THR A 184 -16.39 12.44 17.77
N ILE A 185 -15.69 11.66 16.95
CA ILE A 185 -14.22 11.54 16.96
C ILE A 185 -13.68 12.62 16.01
N ILE A 186 -12.74 13.45 16.49
CA ILE A 186 -11.92 14.38 15.69
C ILE A 186 -10.70 13.63 15.14
#